data_AF-A0AAD4ZP69-F1
#
_entry.id   AF-A0AAD4ZP69-F1
#
_cell.length_a   1.000
_cell.length_b   1.000
_cell.length_c   1.000
_cell.angle_alpha   90.00
_cell.angle_beta   90.00
_cell.angle_gamma   90.00
#
_symmetry.space_group_name_H-M   'P 1'
#
loop_
_entity.id
_entity.type
_entity.pdbx_description
1 polymer ?
#
loop_
_entity_poly.entity_id
_entity_poly.type
_entity_poly.pdbx_seq_one_letter_code
_entity_poly.pdbx_strand_id
1 'polypeptide(L)'
;MKRTKVAAVVHKSAAAGMWKDIGILGVDEIARMGKSTTLEALVRFCQAVKTLYTTDYLRRPTPRDLQRLLQKAEARGFPGMIGSIDCMHWQWKNCPTAWQGDYGNRKGQKSIILEAVAGFDTWV
;
A
#
# COMPACT_ATOMS: atom_id res chain seq x y z
N MET A 1 -16.58 -19.02 -9.05
CA MET A 1 -15.88 -17.72 -8.92
C MET A 1 -14.98 -17.79 -7.69
N LYS A 2 -13.68 -18.12 -7.84
CA LYS A 2 -12.75 -18.25 -6.70
C LYS A 2 -12.36 -16.83 -6.25
N ARG A 3 -12.70 -16.46 -5.01
CA ARG A 3 -12.37 -15.16 -4.40
C ARG A 3 -10.86 -14.93 -4.45
N THR A 4 -10.41 -13.98 -5.27
CA THR A 4 -9.06 -13.39 -5.17
C THR A 4 -9.05 -12.50 -3.94
N LYS A 5 -8.07 -12.65 -3.04
CA LYS A 5 -7.90 -11.79 -1.87
C LYS A 5 -6.61 -10.99 -2.03
N VAL A 6 -6.69 -9.68 -1.81
CA VAL A 6 -5.56 -8.75 -2.03
C VAL A 6 -4.78 -8.59 -0.72
N ALA A 7 -3.47 -8.83 -0.73
CA ALA A 7 -2.57 -8.49 0.37
C ALA A 7 -1.79 -7.23 -0.02
N ALA A 8 -1.95 -6.15 0.74
CA ALA A 8 -1.28 -4.88 0.45
C ALA A 8 0.17 -4.93 0.95
N VAL A 9 1.15 -4.79 0.04
CA VAL A 9 2.56 -4.59 0.38
C VAL A 9 2.92 -3.16 -0.01
N VAL A 10 2.84 -2.25 0.93
CA VAL A 10 3.24 -0.85 0.72
C VAL A 10 4.76 -0.78 0.55
N HIS A 11 5.24 -0.65 -0.69
CA HIS A 11 6.67 -0.45 -0.95
C HIS A 11 7.11 0.95 -0.49
N LYS A 12 8.18 0.99 0.32
CA LYS A 12 8.72 2.18 0.98
C LYS A 12 9.46 3.10 0.00
N SER A 13 9.04 4.35 -0.08
CA SER A 13 9.89 5.56 0.02
C SER A 13 8.97 6.77 0.22
N ALA A 14 9.43 7.84 0.90
CA ALA A 14 8.68 9.06 1.27
C ALA A 14 7.75 9.03 2.52
N ALA A 15 7.91 8.07 3.43
CA ALA A 15 7.01 7.87 4.57
C ALA A 15 7.04 8.91 5.74
N ALA A 16 7.61 10.10 5.61
CA ALA A 16 7.66 11.08 6.72
C ALA A 16 6.91 12.39 6.44
N GLY A 17 7.05 12.98 5.25
CA GLY A 17 6.23 14.12 4.79
C GLY A 17 4.86 13.68 4.27
N MET A 18 4.79 12.48 3.68
CA MET A 18 3.63 11.96 2.98
C MET A 18 2.39 11.74 3.85
N TRP A 19 2.52 11.22 5.08
CA TRP A 19 1.35 10.96 5.94
C TRP A 19 0.67 12.25 6.42
N LYS A 20 1.43 13.35 6.50
CA LYS A 20 0.87 14.65 6.86
C LYS A 20 -0.06 15.19 5.77
N ASP A 21 0.23 14.89 4.51
CA ASP A 21 -0.50 15.42 3.36
C ASP A 21 -1.57 14.46 2.79
N ILE A 22 -1.34 13.14 2.88
CA ILE A 22 -2.31 12.11 2.43
C ILE A 22 -3.58 12.12 3.28
N GLY A 23 -3.48 12.44 4.57
CA GLY A 23 -4.63 12.44 5.48
C GLY A 23 -5.66 13.56 5.27
N ILE A 24 -5.43 14.45 4.30
CA ILE A 24 -6.18 15.71 4.18
C ILE A 24 -7.16 15.71 2.99
N LEU A 25 -7.15 14.71 2.11
CA LEU A 25 -8.08 14.68 0.97
C LEU A 25 -9.34 13.87 1.29
N GLY A 26 -10.23 14.47 2.09
CA GLY A 26 -11.63 14.04 2.24
C GLY A 26 -11.95 13.22 3.50
N VAL A 27 -10.95 12.82 4.29
CA VAL A 27 -11.19 12.09 5.55
C VAL A 27 -11.84 13.01 6.58
N ASP A 28 -11.51 14.29 6.59
CA ASP A 28 -12.11 15.31 7.47
C ASP A 28 -13.58 15.56 7.14
N GLU A 29 -13.93 15.51 5.85
CA GLU A 29 -15.29 15.63 5.34
C GLU A 29 -16.14 14.40 5.72
N ILE A 30 -15.58 13.20 5.58
CA ILE A 30 -16.24 11.93 5.97
C ILE A 30 -16.37 11.84 7.50
N ALA A 31 -15.31 12.17 8.24
CA ALA A 31 -15.27 12.05 9.69
C ALA A 31 -16.00 13.21 10.41
N ARG A 32 -16.31 14.31 9.70
CA ARG A 32 -16.91 15.55 10.24
C ARG A 32 -16.12 16.10 11.43
N MET A 33 -14.80 15.97 11.38
CA MET A 33 -13.86 16.40 12.42
C MET A 33 -12.98 17.55 11.90
N GLY A 34 -12.36 18.30 12.83
CA GLY A 34 -11.33 19.27 12.47
C GLY A 34 -10.16 18.60 11.73
N LYS A 35 -9.56 19.29 10.76
CA LYS A 35 -8.45 18.75 9.94
C LYS A 35 -7.29 18.23 10.78
N SER A 36 -6.91 18.96 11.83
CA SER A 36 -5.84 18.56 12.75
C SER A 36 -6.17 17.28 13.52
N THR A 37 -7.39 17.18 14.06
CA THR A 37 -7.87 16.00 14.79
C THR A 37 -7.98 14.78 13.88
N THR A 38 -8.48 14.97 12.65
CA THR A 38 -8.55 13.90 11.65
C THR A 38 -7.17 13.37 11.30
N LEU A 39 -6.22 14.28 11.09
CA LEU A 39 -4.84 13.90 10.79
C LEU A 39 -4.21 13.11 11.94
N GLU A 40 -4.38 13.58 13.18
CA GLU A 40 -3.88 12.87 14.35
C GLU A 40 -4.51 11.49 14.51
N ALA A 41 -5.83 11.39 14.35
CA ALA A 41 -6.55 10.13 14.41
C ALA A 41 -6.07 9.15 13.33
N LEU A 42 -5.87 9.63 12.09
CA LEU A 42 -5.35 8.81 11.00
C LEU A 42 -3.93 8.31 11.29
N VAL A 43 -3.05 9.18 11.80
CA VAL A 43 -1.68 8.79 12.17
C VAL A 43 -1.70 7.68 13.23
N ARG A 44 -2.53 7.83 14.28
CA ARG A 44 -2.68 6.82 15.33
C ARG A 44 -3.28 5.51 14.78
N PHE A 45 -4.27 5.61 13.90
CA PHE A 45 -4.87 4.45 13.23
C PHE A 45 -3.83 3.69 12.39
N CYS A 46 -3.08 4.39 11.53
CA CYS A 46 -2.04 3.78 10.72
C CYS A 46 -0.93 3.14 11.58
N GLN A 47 -0.56 3.75 12.70
CA GLN A 47 0.37 3.17 13.66
C GLN A 47 -0.20 1.89 14.28
N ALA A 48 -1.46 1.88 14.72
CA ALA A 48 -2.11 0.70 15.27
C ALA A 48 -2.20 -0.44 14.26
N VAL A 49 -2.64 -0.16 13.03
CA VAL A 49 -2.67 -1.12 11.92
C VAL A 49 -1.27 -1.69 11.67
N LYS A 50 -0.25 -0.83 11.60
CA LYS A 50 1.13 -1.29 11.42
C LYS A 50 1.53 -2.22 12.56
N THR A 51 1.32 -1.84 13.82
CA THR A 51 1.68 -2.66 14.97
C THR A 51 0.99 -4.02 14.95
N LEU A 52 -0.31 -4.05 14.65
CA LEU A 52 -1.10 -5.28 14.61
C LEU A 52 -0.71 -6.23 13.49
N TYR A 53 -0.40 -5.70 12.30
CA TYR A 53 -0.20 -6.52 11.10
C TYR A 53 1.25 -6.64 10.64
N THR A 54 2.22 -6.03 11.33
CA THR A 54 3.64 -6.09 10.93
C THR A 54 4.17 -7.52 10.90
N THR A 55 3.91 -8.30 11.96
CA THR A 55 4.47 -9.64 12.10
C THR A 55 3.90 -10.63 11.08
N ASP A 56 2.64 -10.46 10.70
CA ASP A 56 1.94 -11.44 9.88
C ASP A 56 1.81 -11.04 8.41
N TYR A 57 1.68 -9.75 8.09
CA TYR A 57 1.32 -9.29 6.73
C TYR A 57 2.25 -8.21 6.16
N LEU A 58 2.79 -7.32 6.99
CA LEU A 58 3.69 -6.24 6.52
C LEU A 58 5.18 -6.61 6.68
N ARG A 59 5.48 -7.90 6.87
CA ARG A 59 6.86 -8.42 6.90
C ARG A 59 7.33 -8.82 5.50
N ARG A 60 8.65 -8.98 5.37
CA ARG A 60 9.23 -9.59 4.17
C ARG A 60 8.81 -11.08 4.10
N PRO A 61 8.41 -11.61 2.93
CA PRO A 61 8.13 -13.04 2.78
C PRO A 61 9.37 -13.86 3.14
N THR A 62 9.19 -14.98 3.85
CA THR A 62 10.27 -15.94 4.07
C THR A 62 10.44 -16.85 2.84
N PRO A 63 11.55 -17.59 2.72
CA PRO A 63 11.70 -18.58 1.66
C PRO A 63 10.58 -19.63 1.63
N ARG A 64 10.02 -19.98 2.79
CA ARG A 64 8.89 -20.91 2.91
C ARG A 64 7.61 -20.33 2.31
N ASP A 65 7.37 -19.04 2.54
CA ASP A 65 6.20 -18.34 1.99
C ASP A 65 6.30 -18.27 0.47
N LEU A 66 7.48 -17.93 -0.06
CA LEU A 66 7.75 -17.93 -1.50
C LEU A 66 7.55 -19.32 -2.12
N GLN A 67 8.09 -20.37 -1.51
CA GLN A 67 7.92 -21.74 -2.00
C GLN A 67 6.45 -22.15 -2.05
N ARG A 68 5.68 -21.80 -1.02
CA ARG A 68 4.23 -22.06 -0.96
C ARG A 68 3.48 -21.31 -2.06
N LEU A 69 3.82 -20.03 -2.30
CA LEU A 69 3.20 -19.23 -3.36
C LEU A 69 3.49 -19.83 -4.74
N LEU A 70 4.75 -20.22 -5.00
CA LEU A 70 5.19 -20.84 -6.24
C LEU A 70 4.46 -22.17 -6.51
N GLN A 71 4.38 -23.06 -5.51
CA GLN A 71 3.67 -24.33 -5.65
C GLN A 71 2.19 -24.13 -5.99
N LYS A 72 1.54 -23.13 -5.36
CA LYS A 72 0.13 -22.82 -5.63
C LYS A 72 -0.10 -22.23 -7.01
N ALA A 73 0.84 -21.43 -7.50
CA ALA A 73 0.77 -20.86 -8.83
C ALA A 73 1.03 -21.91 -9.90
N GLU A 74 2.02 -22.78 -9.71
CA GLU A 74 2.34 -23.91 -10.59
C GLU A 74 1.16 -24.87 -10.72
N ALA A 75 0.53 -25.27 -9.60
CA ALA A 75 -0.68 -26.10 -9.60
C ALA A 75 -1.87 -25.47 -10.36
N ARG A 76 -1.80 -24.19 -10.71
CA ARG A 76 -2.80 -23.45 -11.47
C ARG A 76 -2.34 -23.10 -12.89
N GLY A 77 -1.17 -23.55 -13.31
CA GLY A 77 -0.61 -23.30 -14.65
C GLY A 77 0.20 -22.01 -14.77
N PHE A 78 0.63 -21.40 -13.65
CA PHE A 78 1.46 -20.19 -13.64
C PHE A 78 2.83 -20.46 -12.98
N PRO A 79 3.72 -21.25 -13.62
CA PRO A 79 5.03 -21.56 -13.05
C PRO A 79 5.85 -20.28 -12.84
N GLY A 80 6.44 -20.13 -11.66
CA GLY A 80 7.26 -18.96 -11.31
C GLY A 80 6.48 -17.73 -10.79
N MET A 81 5.15 -17.73 -10.82
CA MET A 81 4.36 -16.60 -10.33
C MET A 81 4.22 -16.63 -8.80
N ILE A 82 4.58 -15.54 -8.12
CA ILE A 82 4.41 -15.40 -6.67
C ILE A 82 3.14 -14.64 -6.28
N GLY A 83 2.53 -13.95 -7.23
CA GLY A 83 1.32 -13.14 -7.06
C GLY A 83 1.11 -12.21 -8.25
N SER A 84 -0.02 -11.51 -8.25
CA SER A 84 -0.30 -10.44 -9.20
C SER A 84 -0.13 -9.10 -8.49
N ILE A 85 0.59 -8.17 -9.10
CA ILE A 85 0.73 -6.82 -8.55
C ILE A 85 -0.41 -5.96 -9.10
N ASP A 86 -1.15 -5.32 -8.21
CA ASP A 86 -2.10 -4.26 -8.53
C ASP A 86 -1.54 -2.92 -8.05
N CYS A 87 -1.72 -1.87 -8.85
CA CYS A 87 -1.16 -0.55 -8.61
C CYS A 87 -2.25 0.50 -8.68
N MET A 88 -2.40 1.29 -7.61
CA MET A 88 -3.28 2.45 -7.60
C MET A 88 -2.45 3.73 -7.63
N HIS A 89 -2.66 4.55 -8.66
CA HIS A 89 -2.07 5.88 -8.75
C HIS A 89 -2.90 6.88 -7.98
N TRP A 90 -2.29 7.51 -6.97
CA TRP A 90 -2.89 8.59 -6.20
C TRP A 90 -2.22 9.92 -6.53
N GLN A 91 -2.96 10.90 -7.01
CA GLN A 91 -2.40 12.22 -7.27
C GLN A 91 -2.01 12.92 -5.96
N TRP A 92 -0.76 13.37 -5.89
CA TRP A 92 -0.24 14.11 -4.76
C TRP A 92 -0.25 15.62 -5.05
N LYS A 93 -1.39 16.25 -4.76
CA LYS A 93 -1.61 17.69 -5.03
C LYS A 93 -0.60 18.60 -4.33
N ASN A 94 -0.16 18.23 -3.13
CA ASN A 94 0.76 19.02 -2.29
C ASN A 94 2.19 18.46 -2.29
N CYS A 95 2.64 17.82 -3.37
CA CYS A 95 3.99 17.24 -3.45
C CYS A 95 5.08 18.32 -3.22
N PRO A 96 5.93 18.18 -2.19
CA PRO A 96 7.00 19.14 -1.92
C PRO A 96 7.92 19.32 -3.12
N THR A 97 8.35 20.57 -3.40
CA THR A 97 9.19 20.91 -4.56
C THR A 97 10.43 20.01 -4.69
N ALA A 98 11.06 19.67 -3.55
CA ALA A 98 12.22 18.80 -3.50
C ALA A 98 11.97 17.40 -4.08
N TRP A 99 10.72 16.91 -4.10
CA TRP A 99 10.35 15.55 -4.51
C TRP A 99 9.59 15.53 -5.84
N GLN A 100 9.31 16.68 -6.44
CA GLN A 100 8.52 16.74 -7.67
C GLN A 100 9.18 16.05 -8.87
N GLY A 101 10.51 15.93 -8.89
CA GLY A 101 11.25 15.22 -9.93
C GLY A 101 10.99 13.71 -9.90
N ASP A 102 11.05 13.12 -8.71
CA ASP A 102 10.95 11.66 -8.52
C ASP A 102 9.51 11.13 -8.63
N TYR A 103 8.52 11.97 -8.29
CA TYR A 103 7.09 11.58 -8.28
C TYR A 103 6.30 12.13 -9.48
N GLY A 104 6.99 12.67 -10.49
CA GLY A 104 6.36 13.16 -11.71
C GLY A 104 5.96 12.02 -12.66
N ASN A 105 4.70 11.97 -13.08
CA ASN A 105 4.26 11.07 -14.14
C ASN A 105 4.47 11.70 -15.53
N ARG A 106 4.27 10.91 -16.59
CA ARG A 106 4.42 11.35 -17.99
C ARG A 106 3.55 12.56 -18.36
N LYS A 107 2.44 12.78 -17.65
CA LYS A 107 1.52 13.92 -17.84
C LYS A 107 1.90 15.14 -17.00
N GLY A 108 3.04 15.12 -16.31
CA GLY A 108 3.51 16.18 -15.43
C GLY A 108 2.84 16.23 -14.06
N GLN A 109 1.86 15.36 -13.79
CA GLN A 109 1.17 15.30 -12.50
C GLN A 109 2.05 14.57 -11.48
N LYS A 110 1.97 15.00 -10.22
CA LYS A 110 2.67 14.32 -9.13
C LYS A 110 1.77 13.20 -8.61
N SER A 111 2.26 11.97 -8.58
CA SER A 111 1.47 10.83 -8.13
C SER A 111 2.30 9.85 -7.34
N ILE A 112 1.69 9.25 -6.33
CA ILE A 112 2.21 8.13 -5.56
C ILE A 112 1.58 6.86 -6.10
N ILE A 113 2.34 5.78 -6.18
CA ILE A 113 1.85 4.47 -6.55
C ILE A 113 1.73 3.64 -5.28
N LEU A 114 0.51 3.20 -5.00
CA LEU A 114 0.26 2.19 -3.98
C LEU A 114 0.23 0.84 -4.65
N GLU A 115 1.18 -0.01 -4.30
CA GLU A 115 1.29 -1.36 -4.83
C GLU A 115 0.71 -2.36 -3.81
N ALA A 116 0.00 -3.36 -4.32
CA ALA A 116 -0.50 -4.47 -3.54
C ALA A 116 -0.29 -5.77 -4.30
N VAL A 117 0.08 -6.84 -3.59
CA VAL A 117 0.22 -8.16 -4.18
C VAL A 117 -1.06 -8.95 -3.91
N ALA A 118 -1.86 -9.15 -4.95
CA ALA A 118 -2.99 -10.06 -4.91
C ALA A 118 -2.50 -11.51 -4.99
N GLY A 119 -2.82 -12.28 -3.95
CA GLY A 119 -2.47 -13.68 -3.81
C GLY A 119 -3.71 -14.55 -3.67
N PHE A 120 -3.53 -15.87 -3.74
CA PHE A 120 -4.61 -16.80 -3.42
C PHE A 120 -4.81 -16.99 -1.93
N ASP A 121 -3.73 -16.82 -1.16
CA ASP A 121 -3.73 -16.90 0.28
C ASP A 121 -3.61 -15.50 0.87
N THR A 122 -4.25 -15.29 2.01
CA THR A 122 -4.06 -14.08 2.83
C THR A 122 -2.73 -14.10 3.58
N TRP A 123 -2.07 -15.26 3.64
CA TRP A 123 -0.86 -15.48 4.41
C TRP A 123 0.37 -15.37 3.51
N VAL A 124 1.25 -14.43 3.85
CA VAL A 124 2.59 -14.22 3.28
C VAL A 124 3.60 -14.34 4.41
#